data_AF-A0A6P8YDF9-F1
#
_entry.id   AF-A0A6P8YDF9-F1
#
_cell.length_a   1.000
_cell.length_b   1.000
_cell.length_c   1.000
_cell.angle_alpha   90.00
_cell.angle_beta   90.00
_cell.angle_gamma   90.00
#
_symmetry.space_group_name_H-M   'P 1'
#
loop_
_entity.id
_entity.type
_entity.pdbx_description
1 polymer ?
#
loop_
_entity_poly.entity_id
_entity_poly.type
_entity_poly.pdbx_seq_one_letter_code
_entity_poly.pdbx_strand_id
1 'polypeptide(L)'
;MAIADQDAVALRIQSILNNSATEEKKTETEPEDDSSSSEDENAQKSGNVRSRRPGNRFWKNEKTRFTTLIASKGLKQSFEAQQKLRNELKHARELSRSVKEKRAQMKQAKRERRKESKRRQEENARKSEIVQVIKNPAKLKRLKKKQLRNIEKRDTLGSV
;
A
#
# COMPACT_ATOMS: atom_id res chain seq x y z
N MET A 1 -28.78 -7.13 -13.68
CA MET A 1 -27.63 -7.61 -14.47
C MET A 1 -26.28 -7.50 -13.73
N ALA A 2 -26.22 -7.33 -12.39
CA ALA A 2 -24.95 -7.14 -11.65
C ALA A 2 -24.53 -8.33 -10.77
N ILE A 3 -25.25 -9.46 -10.82
CA ILE A 3 -24.99 -10.64 -10.00
C ILE A 3 -23.99 -11.59 -10.71
N ALA A 4 -24.08 -11.72 -12.03
CA ALA A 4 -23.24 -12.63 -12.82
C ALA A 4 -21.73 -12.27 -12.83
N ASP A 5 -21.38 -11.00 -12.61
CA ASP A 5 -19.97 -10.56 -12.62
C ASP A 5 -19.22 -10.93 -11.32
N GLN A 6 -19.93 -11.08 -10.20
CA GLN A 6 -19.30 -11.52 -8.95
C GLN A 6 -18.91 -13.00 -9.01
N ASP A 7 -19.72 -13.81 -9.68
CA ASP A 7 -19.46 -15.24 -9.87
C ASP A 7 -18.24 -15.47 -10.78
N ALA A 8 -18.05 -14.65 -11.82
CA ALA A 8 -16.88 -14.74 -12.69
C ALA A 8 -15.57 -14.40 -11.96
N VAL A 9 -15.59 -13.42 -11.05
CA VAL A 9 -14.43 -13.06 -10.22
C VAL A 9 -14.15 -14.16 -9.20
N ALA A 10 -15.19 -14.73 -8.58
CA ALA A 10 -15.06 -15.84 -7.63
C ALA A 10 -14.47 -17.11 -8.28
N LEU A 11 -14.93 -17.47 -9.48
CA LEU A 11 -14.40 -18.61 -10.24
C LEU A 11 -12.92 -18.43 -10.61
N ARG A 12 -12.51 -17.19 -10.93
CA ARG A 12 -11.11 -16.89 -11.24
C ARG A 12 -10.21 -16.97 -10.00
N ILE A 13 -10.69 -16.52 -8.85
CA ILE A 13 -9.98 -16.65 -7.56
C ILE A 13 -9.82 -18.12 -7.18
N GLN A 14 -10.85 -18.95 -7.36
CA GLN A 14 -10.78 -20.39 -7.07
C GLN A 14 -9.78 -21.11 -7.98
N SER A 15 -9.70 -20.75 -9.27
CA SER A 15 -8.71 -21.34 -10.19
C SER A 15 -7.25 -21.06 -9.80
N ILE A 16 -6.99 -19.88 -9.22
CA ILE A 16 -5.64 -19.49 -8.76
C ILE A 16 -5.25 -20.29 -7.52
N LEU A 17 -6.18 -20.50 -6.58
CA LEU A 17 -5.94 -21.27 -5.35
C LEU A 17 -5.73 -22.77 -5.62
N ASN A 18 -6.41 -23.33 -6.63
CA ASN A 18 -6.26 -24.74 -6.98
C ASN A 18 -4.90 -25.05 -7.64
N ASN A 19 -4.32 -24.10 -8.38
CA ASN A 19 -3.01 -24.29 -9.02
C ASN A 19 -1.84 -24.24 -8.00
N SER A 20 -1.96 -23.50 -6.90
CA SER A 20 -0.94 -23.49 -5.85
C SER A 20 -0.87 -24.81 -5.05
N ALA A 21 -1.97 -25.55 -4.94
CA ALA A 21 -2.00 -26.83 -4.23
C ALA A 21 -1.34 -27.98 -5.03
N THR A 22 -1.26 -27.84 -6.36
CA THR A 22 -0.66 -28.85 -7.25
C THR A 22 0.85 -28.74 -7.41
N GLU A 23 1.47 -27.63 -7.01
CA GLU A 23 2.93 -27.44 -7.11
C GLU A 23 3.71 -28.00 -5.90
N GLU A 24 3.04 -28.36 -4.80
CA GLU A 24 3.69 -28.89 -3.59
C GLU A 24 3.93 -30.41 -3.60
N LYS A 25 3.55 -31.14 -4.66
CA LYS A 25 3.68 -32.60 -4.71
C LYS A 25 4.49 -33.09 -5.92
N LYS A 26 5.77 -32.74 -5.98
CA LYS A 26 6.72 -33.41 -6.88
C LYS A 26 8.20 -33.25 -6.47
N THR A 27 8.58 -33.78 -5.31
CA THR A 27 9.94 -34.30 -5.04
C THR A 27 9.91 -35.20 -3.79
N GLU A 28 9.63 -36.48 -3.99
CA GLU A 28 10.03 -37.55 -3.06
C GLU A 28 10.80 -38.58 -3.88
N THR A 29 12.08 -38.76 -3.57
CA THR A 29 12.87 -39.94 -3.95
C THR A 29 13.69 -40.33 -2.72
N GLU A 30 13.24 -41.40 -2.07
CA GLU A 30 13.94 -42.17 -1.02
C GLU A 30 15.21 -42.83 -1.56
N PRO A 31 16.22 -43.07 -0.71
CA PRO A 31 17.00 -44.30 -0.82
C PRO A 31 17.09 -45.06 0.52
N GLU A 32 16.73 -46.35 0.47
CA GLU A 32 16.96 -47.37 1.51
C GLU A 32 18.32 -48.07 1.31
N ASP A 33 18.91 -48.43 2.47
CA ASP A 33 19.91 -49.46 2.81
C ASP A 33 21.30 -49.56 2.13
N ASP A 34 22.38 -49.52 2.91
CA ASP A 34 23.05 -50.72 3.47
C ASP A 34 24.36 -50.34 4.20
N SER A 35 24.63 -51.08 5.27
CA SER A 35 25.77 -51.01 6.19
C SER A 35 27.07 -51.53 5.57
N SER A 36 28.21 -50.86 5.81
CA SER A 36 29.50 -51.56 5.95
C SER A 36 30.58 -50.66 6.56
N SER A 37 31.15 -51.11 7.67
CA SER A 37 32.43 -50.66 8.21
C SER A 37 33.59 -51.05 7.28
N SER A 38 34.58 -50.18 7.14
CA SER A 38 35.97 -50.60 7.03
C SER A 38 36.87 -49.42 7.37
N GLU A 39 37.64 -49.61 8.44
CA GLU A 39 38.86 -48.87 8.76
C GLU A 39 39.88 -49.00 7.62
N ASP A 40 40.77 -48.01 7.52
CA ASP A 40 42.13 -48.01 6.95
C ASP A 40 42.38 -46.67 6.22
N GLU A 41 43.51 -46.00 6.23
CA GLU A 41 44.80 -46.06 6.92
C GLU A 41 45.48 -44.71 6.61
N ASN A 42 46.27 -44.19 7.55
CA ASN A 42 47.50 -43.42 7.34
C ASN A 42 47.53 -42.29 6.26
N ALA A 43 47.14 -41.06 6.64
CA ALA A 43 47.56 -39.85 5.91
C ALA A 43 48.85 -39.28 6.53
N GLN A 44 49.93 -39.42 5.77
CA GLN A 44 51.29 -39.03 6.10
C GLN A 44 51.45 -37.55 6.49
N LYS A 45 52.28 -37.34 7.50
CA LYS A 45 52.71 -36.06 8.08
C LYS A 45 53.33 -35.14 7.03
N SER A 46 52.69 -34.01 6.71
CA SER A 46 53.40 -32.83 6.20
C SER A 46 53.82 -31.94 7.38
N GLY A 47 55.09 -32.02 7.75
CA GLY A 47 55.68 -31.24 8.84
C GLY A 47 55.64 -29.74 8.55
N ASN A 48 54.75 -29.02 9.21
CA ASN A 48 54.78 -27.56 9.23
C ASN A 48 55.85 -27.12 10.23
N VAL A 49 56.97 -26.61 9.73
CA VAL A 49 58.09 -26.08 10.52
C VAL A 49 57.68 -24.72 11.11
N ARG A 50 56.92 -24.75 12.21
CA ARG A 50 56.76 -23.58 13.09
C ARG A 50 57.13 -23.94 14.51
N SER A 51 57.93 -23.06 15.11
CA SER A 51 58.48 -23.20 16.45
C SER A 51 57.40 -23.52 17.49
N ARG A 52 57.66 -24.56 18.30
CA ARG A 52 56.78 -25.00 19.38
C ARG A 52 56.53 -23.85 20.35
N ARG A 53 55.26 -23.47 20.53
CA ARG A 53 54.85 -22.49 21.55
C ARG A 53 54.90 -23.13 22.95
N PRO A 54 55.14 -22.36 24.02
CA PRO A 54 55.06 -22.88 25.38
C PRO A 54 53.58 -23.13 25.73
N GLY A 55 53.21 -24.40 25.84
CA GLY A 55 51.83 -24.83 26.13
C GLY A 55 51.36 -25.99 25.27
N ASN A 56 52.14 -27.08 25.24
CA ASN A 56 51.92 -28.25 24.40
C ASN A 56 50.81 -29.18 24.95
N ARG A 57 49.57 -28.68 25.09
CA ARG A 57 48.41 -29.51 25.44
C ARG A 57 47.82 -30.14 24.18
N PHE A 58 48.08 -31.43 24.00
CA PHE A 58 47.71 -32.21 22.80
C PHE A 58 46.21 -32.23 22.47
N TRP A 59 45.34 -31.90 23.44
CA TRP A 59 43.89 -31.85 23.26
C TRP A 59 43.36 -30.49 22.76
N LYS A 60 44.24 -29.50 22.55
CA LYS A 60 43.86 -28.21 21.97
C LYS A 60 44.30 -28.13 20.50
N ASN A 61 43.32 -28.07 19.60
CA ASN A 61 43.55 -27.86 18.18
C ASN A 61 43.86 -26.37 17.88
N GLU A 62 44.61 -26.11 16.81
CA GLU A 62 44.87 -24.74 16.36
C GLU A 62 43.57 -24.09 15.89
N LYS A 63 43.21 -22.92 16.46
CA LYS A 63 42.08 -22.12 15.98
C LYS A 63 42.46 -21.49 14.63
N THR A 64 41.89 -22.00 13.53
CA THR A 64 41.98 -21.35 12.22
C THR A 64 41.14 -20.06 12.24
N ARG A 65 41.65 -18.98 11.65
CA ARG A 65 40.84 -17.78 11.41
C ARG A 65 39.88 -18.12 10.27
N PHE A 66 38.58 -17.81 10.40
CA PHE A 66 37.62 -17.91 9.29
C PHE A 66 38.04 -16.96 8.16
N THR A 67 38.85 -17.43 7.20
CA THR A 67 39.32 -16.67 6.04
C THR A 67 38.71 -17.21 4.76
N THR A 68 37.39 -17.27 4.69
CA THR A 68 36.68 -17.53 3.43
C THR A 68 35.37 -16.75 3.41
N LEU A 69 35.46 -15.42 3.28
CA LEU A 69 34.36 -14.71 2.64
C LEU A 69 34.36 -15.20 1.18
N ILE A 70 33.48 -16.15 0.87
CA ILE A 70 33.22 -16.57 -0.51
C ILE A 70 32.61 -15.34 -1.19
N ALA A 71 33.47 -14.55 -1.85
CA ALA A 71 33.05 -13.46 -2.71
C ALA A 71 32.39 -14.05 -3.96
N SER A 72 31.21 -14.64 -3.78
CA SER A 72 30.38 -15.05 -4.89
C SER A 72 30.02 -13.79 -5.67
N LYS A 73 30.27 -13.81 -6.98
CA LYS A 73 29.68 -12.80 -7.87
C LYS A 73 28.18 -13.02 -7.77
N GLY A 74 27.48 -12.17 -7.01
CA GLY A 74 26.03 -12.27 -6.85
C GLY A 74 25.36 -12.42 -8.22
N LEU A 75 24.25 -13.18 -8.29
CA LEU A 75 23.54 -13.46 -9.54
C LEU A 75 23.25 -12.15 -10.29
N LYS A 76 24.05 -11.85 -11.32
CA LYS A 76 23.82 -10.70 -12.18
C LYS A 76 22.68 -11.06 -13.12
N GLN A 77 21.60 -10.29 -13.07
CA GLN A 77 20.54 -10.42 -14.05
C GLN A 77 21.09 -10.07 -15.44
N SER A 78 20.61 -10.78 -16.46
CA SER A 78 20.88 -10.41 -17.85
C SER A 78 20.27 -9.03 -18.14
N PHE A 79 20.82 -8.33 -19.13
CA PHE A 79 20.33 -7.01 -19.54
C PHE A 79 18.84 -7.05 -19.94
N GLU A 80 18.43 -8.13 -20.62
CA GLU A 80 17.04 -8.34 -21.01
C GLU A 80 16.10 -8.46 -19.79
N ALA A 81 16.51 -9.20 -18.76
CA ALA A 81 15.75 -9.32 -17.51
C ALA A 81 15.62 -7.97 -16.79
N GLN A 82 16.68 -7.17 -16.78
CA GLN A 82 16.63 -5.81 -16.22
C GLN A 82 15.69 -4.89 -17.01
N GLN A 83 15.67 -5.00 -18.34
CA GLN A 83 14.80 -4.19 -19.19
C GLN A 83 13.33 -4.58 -19.02
N LYS A 84 13.01 -5.89 -18.91
CA LYS A 84 11.67 -6.38 -18.58
C LYS A 84 11.20 -5.81 -17.23
N LEU A 85 12.03 -5.91 -16.20
CA LEU A 85 11.71 -5.37 -14.87
C LEU A 85 11.46 -3.85 -14.90
N ARG A 86 12.25 -3.09 -15.67
CA ARG A 86 12.05 -1.64 -15.84
C ARG A 86 10.71 -1.33 -16.51
N ASN A 87 10.35 -2.10 -17.54
CA ASN A 87 9.09 -1.93 -18.26
C ASN A 87 7.89 -2.25 -17.37
N GLU A 88 7.96 -3.35 -16.61
CA GLU A 88 6.93 -3.76 -15.66
C GLU A 88 6.73 -2.71 -14.55
N LEU A 89 7.82 -2.19 -13.98
CA LEU A 89 7.76 -1.11 -12.99
C LEU A 89 7.15 0.17 -13.57
N LYS A 90 7.48 0.50 -14.82
CA LYS A 90 6.90 1.66 -15.52
C LYS A 90 5.39 1.48 -15.69
N HIS A 91 4.96 0.32 -16.19
CA HIS A 91 3.56 -0.01 -16.37
C HIS A 91 2.78 0.00 -15.04
N ALA A 92 3.32 -0.59 -13.98
CA ALA A 92 2.70 -0.57 -12.65
C ALA A 92 2.55 0.86 -12.09
N ARG A 93 3.55 1.73 -12.32
CA ARG A 93 3.48 3.15 -11.94
C ARG A 93 2.40 3.90 -12.71
N GLU A 94 2.28 3.68 -14.00
CA GLU A 94 1.26 4.30 -14.86
C GLU A 94 -0.15 3.89 -14.43
N LEU A 95 -0.36 2.59 -14.17
CA LEU A 95 -1.62 2.08 -13.62
C LEU A 95 -1.94 2.73 -12.27
N SER A 96 -0.98 2.79 -11.35
CA SER A 96 -1.16 3.42 -10.04
C SER A 96 -1.52 4.91 -10.15
N ARG A 97 -0.85 5.64 -11.06
CA ARG A 97 -1.14 7.05 -11.34
C ARG A 97 -2.56 7.24 -11.87
N SER A 98 -2.96 6.46 -12.87
CA SER A 98 -4.31 6.53 -13.45
C SER A 98 -5.42 6.29 -12.42
N VAL A 99 -5.22 5.36 -11.48
CA VAL A 99 -6.17 5.10 -10.39
C VAL A 99 -6.25 6.28 -9.42
N LYS A 100 -5.10 6.86 -9.05
CA LYS A 100 -5.06 8.03 -8.17
C LYS A 100 -5.71 9.26 -8.81
N GLU A 101 -5.47 9.49 -10.09
CA GLU A 101 -6.06 10.59 -10.86
C GLU A 101 -7.58 10.45 -10.93
N LYS A 102 -8.10 9.27 -11.29
CA LYS A 102 -9.55 9.01 -11.29
C LYS A 102 -10.19 9.29 -9.92
N ARG A 103 -9.54 8.83 -8.83
CA ARG A 103 -10.01 9.11 -7.45
C ARG A 103 -10.00 10.60 -7.12
N ALA A 104 -8.96 11.32 -7.54
CA ALA A 104 -8.83 12.76 -7.33
C ALA A 104 -9.92 13.53 -8.08
N GLN A 105 -10.14 13.22 -9.36
CA GLN A 105 -11.18 13.81 -10.20
C GLN A 105 -12.58 13.59 -9.60
N MET A 106 -12.90 12.36 -9.17
CA MET A 106 -14.18 12.07 -8.50
C MET A 106 -14.36 12.90 -7.21
N LYS A 107 -13.30 13.08 -6.42
CA LYS A 107 -13.34 13.87 -5.18
C LYS A 107 -13.51 15.37 -5.48
N GLN A 108 -12.86 15.88 -6.52
CA GLN A 108 -12.99 17.27 -6.97
C GLN A 108 -14.41 17.55 -7.46
N ALA A 109 -14.96 16.71 -8.35
CA ALA A 109 -16.34 16.82 -8.82
C ALA A 109 -17.35 16.80 -7.67
N LYS A 110 -17.17 15.92 -6.67
CA LYS A 110 -18.02 15.89 -5.47
C LYS A 110 -17.90 17.19 -4.64
N ARG A 111 -16.70 17.77 -4.55
CA ARG A 111 -16.46 19.03 -3.84
C ARG A 111 -17.13 20.20 -4.57
N GLU A 112 -17.01 20.25 -5.89
CA GLU A 112 -17.65 21.26 -6.73
C GLU A 112 -19.17 21.19 -6.64
N ARG A 113 -19.75 19.98 -6.77
CA ARG A 113 -21.20 19.77 -6.57
C ARG A 113 -21.67 20.27 -5.21
N ARG A 114 -20.93 19.99 -4.14
CA ARG A 114 -21.28 20.50 -2.80
C ARG A 114 -21.19 22.01 -2.71
N LYS A 115 -20.16 22.63 -3.31
CA LYS A 115 -20.01 24.09 -3.34
C LYS A 115 -21.18 24.73 -4.08
N GLU A 116 -21.54 24.19 -5.24
CA GLU A 116 -22.67 24.68 -6.04
C GLU A 116 -23.99 24.50 -5.29
N SER A 117 -24.21 23.34 -4.66
CA SER A 117 -25.40 23.09 -3.85
C SER A 117 -25.51 24.05 -2.67
N LYS A 118 -24.39 24.36 -1.98
CA LYS A 118 -24.37 25.35 -0.90
C LYS A 118 -24.68 26.74 -1.42
N ARG A 119 -24.04 27.16 -2.53
CA ARG A 119 -24.33 28.43 -3.18
C ARG A 119 -25.80 28.56 -3.55
N ARG A 120 -26.39 27.51 -4.15
CA ARG A 120 -27.81 27.48 -4.50
C ARG A 120 -28.70 27.52 -3.27
N GLN A 121 -28.33 26.87 -2.17
CA GLN A 121 -29.05 26.96 -0.90
C GLN A 121 -28.99 28.37 -0.31
N GLU A 122 -27.84 29.04 -0.33
CA GLU A 122 -27.67 30.41 0.14
C GLU A 122 -28.50 31.39 -0.71
N GLU A 123 -28.45 31.25 -2.04
CA GLU A 123 -29.26 32.06 -2.96
C GLU A 123 -30.76 31.80 -2.79
N ASN A 124 -31.16 30.54 -2.63
CA ASN A 124 -32.55 30.17 -2.36
C ASN A 124 -33.01 30.67 -1.01
N ALA A 125 -32.17 30.60 0.04
CA ALA A 125 -32.48 31.12 1.36
C ALA A 125 -32.74 32.64 1.29
N ARG A 126 -31.87 33.38 0.58
CA ARG A 126 -32.06 34.82 0.32
C ARG A 126 -33.34 35.12 -0.46
N LYS A 127 -33.69 34.29 -1.46
CA LYS A 127 -34.93 34.46 -2.25
C LYS A 127 -36.19 34.05 -1.49
N SER A 128 -36.12 33.02 -0.65
CA SER A 128 -37.22 32.52 0.17
C SER A 128 -37.47 33.37 1.40
N GLU A 129 -36.53 34.26 1.74
CA GLU A 129 -36.71 35.23 2.80
C GLU A 129 -37.79 36.25 2.38
N ILE A 130 -39.02 35.98 2.79
CA ILE A 130 -40.16 36.88 2.56
C ILE A 130 -40.01 38.07 3.51
N VAL A 131 -39.41 39.16 3.02
CA VAL A 131 -39.23 40.41 3.78
C VAL A 131 -40.44 41.32 3.61
N GLN A 132 -40.98 41.82 4.72
CA GLN A 132 -41.95 42.91 4.68
C GLN A 132 -41.22 44.27 4.73
N VAL A 133 -41.32 45.06 3.67
CA VAL A 133 -40.71 46.41 3.63
C VAL A 133 -41.49 47.37 4.54
N ILE A 134 -40.89 47.77 5.66
CA ILE A 134 -41.48 48.74 6.59
C ILE A 134 -41.08 50.15 6.17
N LYS A 135 -41.95 50.85 5.43
CA LYS A 135 -41.71 52.22 4.97
C LYS A 135 -41.73 53.27 6.10
N ASN A 136 -42.49 53.03 7.18
CA ASN A 136 -42.62 53.97 8.29
C ASN A 136 -42.10 53.32 9.60
N PRO A 137 -41.01 53.85 10.21
CA PRO A 137 -40.41 53.28 11.42
C PRO A 137 -41.26 53.45 12.68
N ALA A 138 -42.21 54.40 12.70
CA ALA A 138 -43.13 54.55 13.82
C ALA A 138 -44.01 53.30 14.03
N LYS A 139 -44.18 52.46 13.00
CA LYS A 139 -44.90 51.18 13.11
C LYS A 139 -44.22 50.21 14.09
N LEU A 140 -42.90 50.15 14.12
CA LEU A 140 -42.15 49.29 15.06
C LEU A 140 -42.38 49.72 16.51
N LYS A 141 -42.44 51.04 16.75
CA LYS A 141 -42.69 51.60 18.10
C LYS A 141 -44.10 51.30 18.63
N ARG A 142 -45.05 50.96 17.74
CA ARG A 142 -46.43 50.62 18.09
C ARG A 142 -46.64 49.12 18.35
N LEU A 143 -45.67 48.27 18.02
CA LEU A 143 -45.78 46.83 18.21
C LEU A 143 -45.55 46.41 19.67
N LYS A 144 -46.13 45.27 20.05
CA LYS A 144 -45.93 44.69 21.38
C LYS A 144 -44.50 44.16 21.52
N LYS A 145 -43.94 44.26 22.73
CA LYS A 145 -42.56 43.81 23.04
C LYS A 145 -42.29 42.33 22.72
N LYS A 146 -43.32 41.48 22.70
CA LYS A 146 -43.20 40.06 22.26
C LYS A 146 -43.02 39.93 20.75
N GLN A 147 -43.71 40.75 19.95
CA GLN A 147 -43.61 40.71 18.47
C GLN A 147 -42.25 41.22 17.99
N LEU A 148 -41.69 42.23 18.65
CA LEU A 148 -40.36 42.76 18.36
C LEU A 148 -39.22 41.73 18.55
N ARG A 149 -39.42 40.68 19.35
CA ARG A 149 -38.39 39.63 19.58
C ARG A 149 -38.14 38.75 18.36
N ASN A 150 -39.14 38.62 17.48
CA ASN A 150 -39.07 37.76 16.31
C ASN A 150 -38.76 38.53 15.01
N ILE A 151 -38.60 39.86 15.09
CA ILE A 151 -38.31 40.70 13.92
C ILE A 151 -36.80 40.79 13.77
N GLU A 152 -36.29 40.33 12.64
CA GLU A 152 -34.91 40.52 12.21
C GLU A 152 -34.84 41.66 11.18
N LYS A 153 -33.85 42.54 11.30
CA LYS A 153 -33.63 43.60 10.31
C LYS A 153 -32.87 43.02 9.11
N ARG A 154 -33.46 43.14 7.92
CA ARG A 154 -32.83 42.76 6.65
C ARG A 154 -32.75 43.98 5.75
N ASP A 155 -31.56 44.28 5.26
CA ASP A 155 -31.33 45.45 4.41
C ASP A 155 -31.75 45.12 2.97
N THR A 156 -32.77 45.83 2.49
CA THR A 156 -33.29 45.72 1.11
C THR A 156 -32.84 46.90 0.24
N LEU A 157 -32.09 47.86 0.80
CA LEU A 157 -31.64 49.09 0.13
C LEU A 157 -30.21 48.98 -0.47
N GLY A 158 -29.64 47.79 -0.56
CA GLY A 158 -28.30 47.57 -1.09
C GLY A 158 -28.30 46.98 -2.50
N SER A 159 -28.54 47.82 -3.52
CA SER A 159 -28.06 47.67 -4.91
C SER A 159 -28.60 48.81 -5.79
N VAL A 160 -27.87 49.93 -5.83
CA VAL A 160 -27.66 50.72 -7.06
C VAL A 160 -26.15 50.87 -7.20
#